data_AF-A0A811GG12-F1
#
_entry.id   AF-A0A811GG12-F1
#
_cell.length_a   1.000
_cell.length_b   1.000
_cell.length_c   1.000
_cell.angle_alpha   90.00
_cell.angle_beta   90.00
_cell.angle_gamma   90.00
#
_symmetry.space_group_name_H-M   'P 1'
#
loop_
_entity.id
_entity.type
_entity.pdbx_description
1 polymer ?
#
loop_
_entity_poly.entity_id
_entity_poly.type
_entity_poly.pdbx_seq_one_letter_code
_entity_poly.pdbx_strand_id
1 'polypeptide(L)'
;MMNLDFWRQFLLCSLLINYIILMIWFLAIMFGRDWIKQVHGKWFQLSDRTFDAIHYGGMAVYKIGILLFNLVPFLALYLLKSN
;
A
#
# COMPACT_ATOMS: atom_id res chain seq x y z
N MET A 1 21.10 -22.75 -1.71
CA MET A 1 19.82 -22.71 -2.45
C MET A 1 18.82 -21.95 -1.61
N MET A 2 18.14 -20.94 -2.15
CA MET A 2 17.13 -20.19 -1.37
C MET A 2 15.93 -21.11 -1.11
N ASN A 3 15.52 -21.22 0.16
CA ASN A 3 14.43 -22.09 0.59
C ASN A 3 13.05 -21.41 0.34
N LEU A 4 12.03 -22.19 -0.02
CA LEU A 4 10.62 -21.75 -0.10
C LEU A 4 10.14 -21.03 1.17
N ASP A 5 10.66 -21.41 2.33
CA ASP A 5 10.31 -20.77 3.61
C ASP A 5 10.83 -19.34 3.70
N PHE A 6 12.01 -19.04 3.13
CA PHE A 6 12.53 -17.67 3.06
C PHE A 6 11.62 -16.76 2.24
N TRP A 7 11.20 -17.22 1.05
CA TRP A 7 10.33 -16.44 0.17
C TRP A 7 8.94 -16.20 0.77
N ARG A 8 8.37 -17.17 1.48
CA ARG A 8 7.12 -16.96 2.24
C ARG A 8 7.28 -15.87 3.28
N GLN A 9 8.34 -15.95 4.10
CA GLN A 9 8.56 -14.99 5.16
C GLN A 9 8.79 -13.59 4.59
N PHE A 10 9.58 -13.48 3.53
CA PHE A 10 9.80 -12.22 2.83
C PHE A 10 8.49 -11.62 2.31
N LEU A 11 7.68 -12.39 1.59
CA LEU A 11 6.40 -11.92 1.03
C LEU A 11 5.40 -11.56 2.13
N LEU A 12 5.38 -12.29 3.24
CA LEU A 12 4.51 -12.01 4.38
C LEU A 12 4.93 -10.73 5.11
N CYS A 13 6.23 -10.54 5.38
CA CYS A 13 6.76 -9.30 5.96
C CYS A 13 6.49 -8.11 5.02
N SER A 14 6.74 -8.28 3.72
CA SER A 14 6.46 -7.24 2.71
C SER A 14 4.97 -6.90 2.69
N LEU A 15 4.08 -7.90 2.65
CA LEU A 15 2.63 -7.70 2.69
C LEU A 15 2.21 -6.87 3.91
N LEU A 16 2.70 -7.24 5.10
CA LEU A 16 2.38 -6.57 6.36
C LEU A 16 2.86 -5.11 6.37
N ILE A 17 4.12 -4.87 5.99
CA ILE A 17 4.70 -3.52 5.95
C ILE A 17 3.95 -2.63 4.96
N ASN A 18 3.65 -3.13 3.74
CA ASN A 18 2.92 -2.33 2.76
C ASN A 18 1.49 -2.01 3.23
N TYR A 19 0.81 -2.93 3.93
CA TYR A 19 -0.50 -2.63 4.51
C TYR A 19 -0.44 -1.61 5.65
N ILE A 20 0.61 -1.62 6.48
CA ILE A 20 0.84 -0.59 7.50
C ILE A 20 1.03 0.77 6.84
N ILE A 21 1.85 0.85 5.78
CA ILE A 21 2.05 2.09 5.02
C ILE A 21 0.73 2.59 4.45
N LEU A 22 -0.05 1.72 3.82
CA LEU A 22 -1.37 2.06 3.28
C LEU A 22 -2.33 2.56 4.38
N MET A 23 -2.30 1.95 5.56
CA MET A 23 -3.12 2.35 6.69
C MET A 23 -2.69 3.73 7.24
N ILE A 24 -1.39 3.96 7.42
CA ILE A 24 -0.87 5.26 7.85
C ILE A 24 -1.25 6.33 6.83
N TRP A 25 -1.11 6.04 5.53
CA TRP A 25 -1.51 6.96 4.47
C TRP A 25 -3.00 7.30 4.56
N PHE A 26 -3.85 6.29 4.71
CA PHE A 26 -5.29 6.47 4.88
C PHE A 26 -5.63 7.33 6.11
N LEU A 27 -5.03 7.05 7.27
CA LEU A 27 -5.25 7.82 8.50
C LEU A 27 -4.73 9.26 8.36
N ALA A 28 -3.58 9.45 7.72
CA ALA A 28 -3.01 10.77 7.47
C ALA A 28 -3.95 11.63 6.61
N ILE A 29 -4.58 11.06 5.59
CA ILE A 29 -5.56 11.77 4.76
C ILE A 29 -6.90 11.97 5.48
N MET A 30 -7.34 11.01 6.29
CA MET A 30 -8.59 11.14 7.05
C MET A 30 -8.52 12.24 8.13
N PHE A 31 -7.45 12.27 8.93
CA PHE A 31 -7.33 13.18 10.08
C PHE A 31 -6.53 14.44 9.78
N GLY A 32 -5.59 14.36 8.85
CA GLY A 32 -4.62 15.41 8.54
C GLY A 32 -4.87 16.11 7.21
N ARG A 33 -6.03 15.91 6.56
CA ARG A 33 -6.34 16.44 5.22
C ARG A 33 -5.96 17.90 5.07
N ASP A 34 -6.42 18.76 5.97
CA ASP A 34 -6.22 20.20 5.89
C ASP A 34 -4.76 20.58 6.14
N TRP A 35 -4.07 19.87 7.03
CA TRP A 35 -2.64 20.07 7.28
C TRP A 35 -1.79 19.67 6.07
N ILE A 36 -2.05 18.48 5.50
CA ILE A 36 -1.36 17.98 4.30
C ILE A 36 -1.62 18.92 3.13
N LYS A 37 -2.86 19.39 2.96
CA LYS A 37 -3.20 20.35 1.92
C LYS A 37 -2.55 21.72 2.14
N GLN A 38 -2.37 22.20 3.37
CA GLN A 38 -1.63 23.44 3.64
C GLN A 38 -0.15 23.29 3.29
N VAL A 39 0.46 22.15 3.63
CA VAL A 39 1.88 21.87 3.33
C VAL A 39 2.09 21.71 1.83
N HIS A 40 1.30 20.86 1.17
CA HIS A 40 1.39 20.65 -0.28
C HIS A 40 0.86 21.83 -1.09
N GLY A 41 -0.10 22.58 -0.56
CA GLY A 41 -0.68 23.78 -1.18
C GLY A 41 0.33 24.88 -1.48
N LYS A 42 1.44 24.91 -0.72
CA LYS A 42 2.58 25.80 -0.99
C LYS A 42 3.35 25.45 -2.26
N TRP A 43 3.26 24.19 -2.71
CA TRP A 43 3.98 23.65 -3.88
C TRP A 43 3.03 23.37 -5.05
N PHE A 44 1.77 23.03 -4.77
CA PHE A 44 0.76 22.64 -5.76
C PHE A 44 -0.61 23.20 -5.39
N GLN A 45 -1.21 24.02 -6.26
CA GLN A 45 -2.58 24.50 -6.10
C GLN A 45 -3.58 23.43 -6.56
N LEU A 46 -3.96 22.53 -5.66
CA LEU A 46 -4.94 21.48 -5.93
C LEU A 46 -6.31 21.84 -5.36
N SER A 47 -7.36 21.65 -6.16
CA SER A 47 -8.74 21.68 -5.68
C SER A 47 -9.00 20.55 -4.69
N ASP A 48 -9.98 20.71 -3.80
CA ASP A 48 -10.38 19.66 -2.85
C ASP A 48 -10.70 18.34 -3.53
N ARG A 49 -11.48 18.40 -4.61
CA ARG A 49 -11.90 17.21 -5.37
C ARG A 49 -10.71 16.52 -6.03
N THR A 50 -9.76 17.28 -6.57
CA THR A 50 -8.55 16.74 -7.20
C THR A 50 -7.64 16.09 -6.16
N PHE A 51 -7.46 16.74 -5.01
CA PHE A 51 -6.67 16.20 -3.91
C PHE A 51 -7.23 14.86 -3.45
N ASP A 52 -8.55 14.77 -3.19
CA ASP A 52 -9.19 13.53 -2.76
C ASP A 52 -9.10 12.44 -3.82
N ALA A 53 -9.29 12.78 -5.10
CA ALA A 53 -9.18 11.83 -6.21
C ALA A 53 -7.76 11.26 -6.36
N ILE A 54 -6.72 12.09 -6.23
CA ILE A 54 -5.32 11.64 -6.32
C ILE A 54 -4.98 10.71 -5.17
N HIS A 55 -5.38 11.04 -3.93
CA HIS A 55 -5.06 10.23 -2.76
C HIS A 55 -5.84 8.92 -2.76
N TYR A 56 -7.14 8.97 -3.06
CA TYR A 56 -7.96 7.77 -3.17
C TYR A 56 -7.50 6.87 -4.32
N GLY A 57 -7.22 7.45 -5.50
CA GLY A 57 -6.67 6.72 -6.64
C GLY A 57 -5.30 6.13 -6.36
N GLY A 58 -4.40 6.89 -5.72
CA GLY A 58 -3.09 6.43 -5.29
C GLY A 58 -3.17 5.26 -4.32
N MET A 59 -4.04 5.35 -3.30
CA MET A 59 -4.30 4.26 -2.37
C MET A 59 -4.87 3.03 -3.06
N ALA A 60 -5.77 3.20 -4.04
CA ALA A 60 -6.33 2.09 -4.81
C ALA A 60 -5.26 1.37 -5.64
N VAL A 61 -4.44 2.11 -6.40
CA VAL A 61 -3.33 1.55 -7.19
C VAL A 61 -2.31 0.86 -6.28
N TYR A 62 -1.94 1.49 -5.16
CA TYR A 62 -1.01 0.92 -4.20
C TYR A 62 -1.56 -0.39 -3.61
N LYS A 63 -2.83 -0.41 -3.19
CA LYS A 63 -3.51 -1.61 -2.70
C LYS A 63 -3.52 -2.73 -3.74
N ILE A 64 -3.77 -2.43 -5.01
CA ILE A 64 -3.68 -3.41 -6.10
C ILE A 64 -2.26 -3.95 -6.25
N GLY A 65 -1.24 -3.08 -6.18
CA GLY A 65 0.17 -3.49 -6.19
C GLY A 65 0.50 -4.46 -5.05
N ILE A 66 0.00 -4.20 -3.83
CA ILE A 66 0.16 -5.11 -2.69
C ILE A 66 -0.43 -6.49 -3.00
N LEU A 67 -1.64 -6.54 -3.59
CA LEU A 67 -2.28 -7.79 -3.94
C LEU A 67 -1.48 -8.58 -4.99
N LEU A 68 -1.07 -7.91 -6.07
CA LEU A 68 -0.38 -8.53 -7.20
C LEU A 68 1.04 -8.99 -6.87
N PHE A 69 1.80 -8.19 -6.11
CA PHE A 69 3.22 -8.44 -5.89
C PHE A 69 3.54 -9.10 -4.54
N ASN A 70 2.63 -9.07 -3.57
CA ASN A 70 2.85 -9.70 -2.26
C ASN A 70 1.86 -10.83 -1.98
N LEU A 71 0.56 -10.54 -1.98
CA LEU A 71 -0.45 -11.52 -1.55
C LEU A 71 -0.57 -12.69 -2.53
N VAL A 72 -0.71 -12.43 -3.82
CA VAL A 72 -0.87 -13.48 -4.84
C VAL A 72 0.35 -14.40 -4.88
N PRO A 73 1.61 -13.90 -4.92
CA PRO A 73 2.78 -14.77 -4.85
C PRO A 73 2.88 -15.55 -3.53
N PHE A 74 2.51 -14.93 -2.40
CA PHE A 74 2.50 -15.62 -1.11
C PHE A 74 1.51 -16.80 -1.12
N LEU A 75 0.30 -16.59 -1.63
CA LEU A 75 -0.71 -17.65 -1.76
C LEU A 75 -0.25 -18.74 -2.73
N ALA A 76 0.39 -18.39 -3.85
CA ALA A 76 0.95 -19.37 -4.78
C ALA A 76 1.99 -20.27 -4.09
N LEU A 77 2.93 -19.69 -3.33
CA LEU A 77 3.90 -20.49 -2.56
C LEU A 77 3.21 -21.33 -1.47
N TYR A 78 2.17 -20.79 -0.82
CA TYR A 78 1.38 -21.52 0.16
C TYR A 78 0.77 -22.79 -0.44
N LEU A 79 0.09 -22.65 -1.57
CA LEU A 79 -0.54 -23.75 -2.30
C LEU A 79 0.47 -24.79 -2.79
N LEU A 80 1.63 -24.36 -3.30
CA LEU A 80 2.66 -25.27 -3.82
C LEU A 80 3.31 -26.16 -2.74
N LYS A 81 3.32 -25.77 -1.46
CA LYS A 81 3.84 -26.63 -0.36
C LYS A 81 2.77 -27.55 0.22
N SER A 82 1.50 -27.31 -0.09
CA SER A 82 0.40 -28.16 0.35
C SER A 82 0.18 -29.38 -0.55
N ASN A 83 0.96 -29.52 -1.64
CA ASN A 83 1.04 -30.69 -2.51
C ASN A 83 2.37 -31.41 -2.30
#